data_AF-A0A353NRP5-F1
#
_entry.id   AF-A0A353NRP5-F1
#
_cell.length_a   1.000
_cell.length_b   1.000
_cell.length_c   1.000
_cell.angle_alpha   90.00
_cell.angle_beta   90.00
_cell.angle_gamma   90.00
#
_symmetry.space_group_name_H-M   'P 1'
#
loop_
_entity.id
_entity.type
_entity.pdbx_description
1 polymer ?
#
loop_
_entity_poly.entity_id
_entity_poly.type
_entity_poly.pdbx_seq_one_letter_code
_entity_poly.pdbx_strand_id
1 'polypeptide(L)' 'ALERRFQPVTVGEPTQEETVEILRGLRDRYEAHHRVKITDSALKAATKLGSRYITDRFLPDKAIDLMDEAA' A
#
# COMPACT_ATOMS: atom_id res chain seq x y z
N ALA A 1 13.42 -22.07 -22.37
CA ALA A 1 12.52 -23.24 -22.52
C ALA A 1 11.25 -23.14 -21.67
N LEU A 2 11.33 -22.65 -20.41
CA LEU A 2 10.17 -22.43 -19.53
C LEU A 2 9.30 -21.23 -19.92
N GLU A 3 9.90 -20.16 -20.44
CA GLU A 3 9.22 -18.91 -20.80
C GLU A 3 8.08 -19.08 -21.81
N ARG A 4 8.15 -20.10 -22.69
CA ARG A 4 7.10 -20.45 -23.66
C ARG A 4 5.95 -21.27 -23.04
N ARG A 5 6.08 -21.68 -21.78
CA ARG A 5 5.06 -22.46 -21.03
C ARG A 5 4.23 -21.58 -20.10
N PHE A 6 4.60 -20.32 -19.93
CA PHE A 6 3.87 -19.35 -19.12
C PHE A 6 3.35 -18.23 -20.01
N GLN A 7 2.09 -17.87 -19.81
CA GLN A 7 1.54 -16.64 -20.35
C GLN A 7 1.86 -15.52 -19.36
N PRO A 8 2.64 -14.48 -19.74
CA PRO A 8 2.88 -13.35 -18.87
C PRO A 8 1.58 -12.58 -18.62
N VAL A 9 1.32 -12.29 -17.34
CA VAL A 9 0.26 -11.38 -16.90
C VAL A 9 0.95 -10.18 -16.28
N THR A 10 0.81 -9.02 -16.90
CA THR A 10 1.38 -7.77 -16.38
C THR A 10 0.53 -7.28 -15.21
N VAL A 11 1.16 -7.04 -14.08
CA VAL A 11 0.54 -6.41 -12.91
C VAL A 11 1.15 -5.03 -12.75
N GLY A 12 0.33 -3.99 -12.89
CA GLY A 12 0.75 -2.60 -12.72
C GLY A 12 0.74 -2.15 -11.26
N GLU A 13 1.43 -1.06 -10.97
CA GLU A 13 1.30 -0.33 -9.72
C GLU A 13 -0.14 0.24 -9.60
N PRO A 14 -0.82 0.11 -8.45
CA PRO A 14 -2.13 0.71 -8.24
C PRO A 14 -2.05 2.23 -8.21
N THR A 15 -3.17 2.87 -8.56
CA THR A 15 -3.38 4.31 -8.36
C THR A 15 -3.36 4.67 -6.87
N GLN A 16 -3.26 5.98 -6.56
CA GLN A 16 -3.33 6.44 -5.17
C GLN A 16 -4.72 6.13 -4.58
N GLU A 17 -5.78 6.28 -5.37
CA GLU A 17 -7.15 5.98 -4.97
C GLU A 17 -7.32 4.48 -4.65
N GLU A 18 -6.88 3.59 -5.55
CA GLU A 18 -6.90 2.15 -5.31
C GLU A 18 -6.06 1.75 -4.09
N THR A 19 -4.91 2.38 -3.90
CA THR A 19 -4.08 2.15 -2.73
C THR A 19 -4.79 2.51 -1.44
N VAL A 20 -5.53 3.63 -1.39
CA VAL A 20 -6.32 3.99 -0.21
C VAL A 20 -7.39 2.92 0.10
N GLU A 21 -8.05 2.35 -0.91
CA GLU A 21 -9.00 1.26 -0.69
C GLU A 21 -8.32 -0.03 -0.20
N ILE A 22 -7.14 -0.35 -0.74
CA ILE A 22 -6.31 -1.48 -0.26
C ILE A 22 -5.96 -1.27 1.22
N LEU A 23 -5.49 -0.09 1.60
CA LEU A 23 -5.15 0.22 2.99
C LEU A 23 -6.38 0.16 3.91
N ARG A 24 -7.56 0.59 3.44
CA ARG A 24 -8.81 0.43 4.20
C ARG A 24 -9.13 -1.04 4.47
N GLY A 25 -8.93 -1.91 3.47
CA GLY A 25 -9.10 -3.36 3.64
C GLY A 25 -8.11 -3.98 4.62
N LEU A 26 -6.93 -3.37 4.81
CA LEU A 26 -5.91 -3.82 5.75
C LEU A 26 -6.05 -3.20 7.16
N ARG A 27 -6.79 -2.09 7.29
CA ARG A 27 -6.87 -1.27 8.50
C ARG A 27 -7.15 -2.07 9.76
N ASP A 28 -8.19 -2.90 9.77
CA ASP A 28 -8.61 -3.65 10.97
C ASP A 28 -7.49 -4.56 11.50
N ARG A 29 -6.70 -5.14 10.59
CA ARG A 29 -5.56 -6.00 10.94
C ARG A 29 -4.43 -5.18 11.59
N TYR A 30 -4.11 -4.01 11.05
CA TYR A 30 -3.05 -3.16 11.58
C TYR A 30 -3.47 -2.48 12.90
N GLU A 31 -4.72 -2.04 13.02
CA GLU A 31 -5.26 -1.51 14.27
C GLU A 31 -5.20 -2.57 15.39
N ALA A 32 -5.57 -3.82 15.09
CA ALA A 32 -5.48 -4.91 16.06
C ALA A 32 -4.04 -5.25 16.44
N HIS A 33 -3.12 -5.20 15.47
CA HIS A 33 -1.70 -5.48 15.70
C HIS A 33 -1.04 -4.43 16.60
N HIS A 34 -1.23 -3.15 16.28
CA HIS A 34 -0.59 -2.02 16.96
C HIS A 34 -1.37 -1.48 18.15
N ARG A 35 -2.64 -1.90 18.31
CA ARG A 35 -3.56 -1.43 19.36
C ARG A 35 -3.84 0.08 19.28
N VAL A 36 -3.89 0.60 18.06
CA VAL A 36 -4.18 2.02 17.77
C VAL A 36 -5.39 2.16 16.86
N LYS A 37 -5.86 3.39 16.71
CA LYS A 37 -6.87 3.76 15.71
C LYS A 37 -6.21 4.54 14.59
N ILE A 38 -6.27 3.97 13.40
CA ILE A 38 -5.75 4.60 12.19
C ILE A 38 -6.90 5.42 11.62
N THR A 39 -6.67 6.67 11.26
CA THR A 39 -7.73 7.57 10.74
C THR A 39 -7.77 7.56 9.21
N ASP A 40 -8.89 7.95 8.60
CA ASP A 40 -9.00 8.03 7.14
C ASP A 40 -8.03 9.05 6.54
N SER A 41 -7.76 10.13 7.27
CA SER A 41 -6.74 11.11 6.90
C SER A 41 -5.34 10.52 6.96
N ALA A 42 -5.05 9.63 7.92
CA ALA A 42 -3.76 8.92 7.99
C ALA A 42 -3.54 8.02 6.77
N LEU A 43 -4.55 7.25 6.36
CA LEU A 43 -4.47 6.41 5.15
C LEU A 43 -4.18 7.26 3.89
N LYS A 44 -4.91 8.37 3.72
CA LYS A 44 -4.68 9.30 2.61
C LYS A 44 -3.30 9.95 2.67
N ALA A 45 -2.83 10.29 3.87
CA ALA A 45 -1.51 10.90 4.07
C ALA A 45 -0.39 9.93 3.74
N ALA A 46 -0.46 8.67 4.22
CA ALA A 46 0.53 7.63 3.93
C ALA A 46 0.66 7.40 2.42
N THR A 47 -0.47 7.24 1.71
CA THR A 47 -0.45 7.09 0.24
C THR A 47 0.11 8.32 -0.47
N LYS A 48 -0.33 9.53 -0.11
CA LYS A 48 0.09 10.77 -0.77
C LYS A 48 1.57 11.07 -0.55
N LEU A 49 2.05 10.92 0.69
CA LEU A 49 3.44 11.19 1.05
C LEU A 49 4.37 10.12 0.49
N GLY A 50 3.99 8.84 0.57
CA GLY A 50 4.74 7.75 -0.04
C GLY A 50 4.85 7.89 -1.56
N SER A 51 3.74 8.20 -2.24
CA SER A 51 3.76 8.46 -3.69
C SER A 51 4.66 9.65 -4.06
N ARG A 52 4.63 10.72 -3.26
CA ARG A 52 5.36 11.96 -3.57
C ARG A 52 6.86 11.92 -3.25
N TYR A 53 7.25 11.27 -2.15
CA TYR A 53 8.60 11.39 -1.60
C TYR A 53 9.41 10.10 -1.62
N ILE A 54 8.78 8.94 -1.82
CA ILE A 54 9.46 7.64 -1.94
C ILE A 54 9.35 7.17 -3.39
N THR A 55 10.41 7.43 -4.17
CA THR A 55 10.44 7.20 -5.63
C THR A 55 11.09 5.89 -6.06
N ASP A 56 11.81 5.23 -5.16
CA ASP A 56 12.50 3.95 -5.37
C ASP A 56 11.62 2.73 -5.05
N ARG A 57 10.40 2.96 -4.53
CA ARG A 57 9.41 1.94 -4.20
C ARG A 57 8.07 2.22 -4.88
N PHE A 58 7.28 1.17 -5.03
CA PHE A 58 5.96 1.21 -5.67
C PHE A 58 4.85 1.08 -4.63
N LEU A 59 3.70 1.67 -4.91
CA LEU A 59 2.45 1.40 -4.21
C LEU A 59 2.01 -0.06 -4.45
N PRO A 60 1.21 -0.66 -3.55
CA PRO A 60 0.74 -0.12 -2.27
C PRO A 60 1.79 -0.25 -1.14
N ASP A 61 2.84 -1.04 -1.38
CA ASP A 61 3.86 -1.46 -0.40
C ASP A 61 4.45 -0.29 0.39
N LYS A 62 4.96 0.75 -0.29
CA LYS A 62 5.52 1.93 0.40
C LYS A 62 4.53 2.68 1.29
N ALA A 63 3.23 2.62 0.99
CA ALA A 63 2.21 3.28 1.81
C ALA A 63 1.83 2.42 3.03
N ILE A 64 1.90 1.09 2.90
CA ILE A 64 1.74 0.15 4.01
C ILE A 64 2.87 0.36 5.02
N ASP A 65 4.12 0.41 4.55
CA ASP A 65 5.28 0.62 5.43
C ASP A 65 5.19 1.94 6.20
N LEU A 66 4.82 3.04 5.53
CA LEU A 66 4.63 4.32 6.21
C LEU A 66 3.50 4.29 7.26
N MET A 67 2.45 3.50 7.01
CA MET A 67 1.36 3.32 7.98
C MET A 67 1.82 2.46 9.16
N ASP A 68 2.63 1.44 8.91
CA ASP A 68 3.14 0.50 9.92
C ASP A 68 4.18 1.14 10.84
N GLU A 69 5.15 1.87 10.30
CA GLU A 69 6.20 2.55 11.06
C GLU A 69 5.67 3.69 11.94
N ALA A 70 4.51 4.25 11.58
CA ALA A 70 3.90 5.37 12.29
C ALA A 70 2.87 4.95 13.36
N ALA A 71 2.56 3.65 13.45
CA ALA A 71 1.49 3.11 14.31
C ALA A 71 1.85 3.01 15.79
#